data_AF-A0A955U4F8-F1
#
_entry.id   AF-A0A955U4F8-F1
#
_cell.length_a   1.000
_cell.length_b   1.000
_cell.length_c   1.000
_cell.angle_alpha   90.00
_cell.angle_beta   90.00
_cell.angle_gamma   90.00
#
_symmetry.space_group_name_H-M   'P 1'
#
loop_
_entity.id
_entity.type
_entity.pdbx_description
1 polymer ?
#
loop_
_entity_poly.entity_id
_entity_poly.type
_entity_poly.pdbx_seq_one_letter_code
_entity_poly.pdbx_strand_id
1 'polypeptide(L)'
;MPLRIAVIADSHFHPAGLPDAEWASDRLFNARNAVAVAMVERARPDLVIHLGDVVHPIPGLPAHATALAEARATYGALTVPLHVVPGNHDVGDKPHPWAPAPSVSDEKHATFSSWWGPPWWCVERDGVRLVAVDTPVLNSGLALEEQQWAWLEETLRPGGPRTFVFLHYPLFLLRPDEPEHYDNVAEPARGRLLELLARAGAEAVFCGHVHHPFWNLHRGTDHYLLPSTAFVRPGYAELGHVGPGAAFGRDDADRLGFCLLDIDERGHRVSWIRTEGATEDHERRVPEPPPSCPLGLTLRHAWDAVHDLAADGLEPFRRKRARNDLVLLAVLELGSTLLRVPFDDLRSPETRERMVAVARWGLRFVLFGADPLTAEDRALVATHADLVAAVELVVHRGRLGDPLPELPVPRWVSALGRAPTETGSHTHFAPIGFLPDERPEVDAEAIVVRVEPDVDPRIVVPTLGPGRVALVVLPRAGESRCFDDDASVEQRVQAAFLAAVENPGVTVILDTTVDHDRGYFPRHALLDRRGNPRRAFHSLVRWSRAAR
;
A
#
# COMPACT_ATOMS: atom_id res chain seq x y z
N MET A 1 7.34 21.32 16.51
CA MET A 1 6.05 20.61 16.69
C MET A 1 5.93 19.59 15.56
N PRO A 2 5.20 18.48 15.71
CA PRO A 2 4.96 17.59 14.58
C PRO A 2 4.23 18.37 13.47
N LEU A 3 4.69 18.24 12.23
CA LEU A 3 4.08 18.86 11.06
C LEU A 3 3.15 17.83 10.40
N ARG A 4 1.87 18.19 10.22
CA ARG A 4 0.88 17.34 9.55
C ARG A 4 0.49 17.93 8.21
N ILE A 5 0.63 17.17 7.14
CA ILE A 5 0.27 17.60 5.78
C ILE A 5 -0.78 16.65 5.22
N ALA A 6 -1.86 17.18 4.66
CA ALA A 6 -2.74 16.38 3.81
C ALA A 6 -2.23 16.42 2.37
N VAL A 7 -2.06 15.26 1.75
CA VAL A 7 -1.58 15.13 0.37
C VAL A 7 -2.69 14.50 -0.47
N ILE A 8 -3.20 15.25 -1.44
CA ILE A 8 -4.28 14.88 -2.35
C ILE A 8 -3.68 14.74 -3.76
N ALA A 9 -4.23 13.85 -4.59
CA ALA A 9 -3.82 13.70 -5.98
C ALA A 9 -5.02 13.43 -6.89
N ASP A 10 -4.87 13.85 -8.15
CA ASP A 10 -5.72 13.38 -9.25
C ASP A 10 -7.22 13.56 -8.99
N SER A 11 -7.66 14.79 -8.72
CA SER A 11 -9.06 15.11 -8.43
C SER A 11 -9.95 15.16 -9.66
N HIS A 12 -9.41 15.49 -10.84
CA HIS A 12 -10.14 15.46 -12.12
C HIS A 12 -11.53 16.12 -12.05
N PHE A 13 -11.64 17.30 -11.41
CA PHE A 13 -12.88 18.05 -11.33
C PHE A 13 -13.47 18.28 -12.72
N HIS A 14 -14.73 17.94 -12.91
CA HIS A 14 -15.47 18.19 -14.14
C HIS A 14 -16.24 19.51 -14.08
N PRO A 15 -16.51 20.17 -15.21
CA PRO A 15 -17.42 21.30 -15.24
C PRO A 15 -18.85 20.85 -14.87
N ALA A 16 -19.58 21.69 -14.14
CA ALA A 16 -20.97 21.39 -13.78
C ALA A 16 -21.87 21.25 -15.02
N GLY A 17 -22.72 20.22 -15.04
CA GLY A 17 -23.79 20.06 -16.03
C GLY A 17 -23.40 19.46 -17.39
N LEU A 18 -22.27 18.75 -17.51
CA LEU A 18 -21.97 18.00 -18.73
C LEU A 18 -23.03 16.90 -19.01
N PRO A 19 -23.59 16.84 -20.23
CA PRO A 19 -24.59 15.83 -20.60
C PRO A 19 -24.06 14.40 -20.65
N ASP A 20 -22.81 14.20 -21.07
CA ASP A 20 -22.25 12.87 -21.35
C ASP A 20 -20.91 12.68 -20.64
N ALA A 21 -20.98 12.29 -19.37
CA ALA A 21 -19.85 11.64 -18.72
C ALA A 21 -19.60 10.31 -19.45
N GLU A 22 -18.36 10.02 -19.87
CA GLU A 22 -18.03 8.80 -20.63
C GLU A 22 -18.43 7.55 -19.85
N TRP A 23 -18.33 7.61 -18.51
CA TRP A 23 -18.81 6.60 -17.58
C TRP A 23 -19.70 7.19 -16.50
N ALA A 24 -20.66 6.39 -15.99
CA ALA A 24 -21.55 6.82 -14.92
C ALA A 24 -20.80 7.31 -13.66
N SER A 25 -19.63 6.73 -13.37
CA SER A 25 -18.74 7.11 -12.26
C SER A 25 -18.20 8.54 -12.37
N ASP A 26 -18.04 9.07 -13.58
CA ASP A 26 -17.43 10.39 -13.81
C ASP A 26 -18.31 11.51 -13.23
N ARG A 27 -19.63 11.28 -13.18
CA ARG A 27 -20.59 12.18 -12.54
C ARG A 27 -20.38 12.31 -11.03
N LEU A 28 -19.66 11.38 -10.42
CA LEU A 28 -19.43 11.33 -8.98
C LEU A 28 -18.17 12.10 -8.55
N PHE A 29 -17.29 12.47 -9.46
CA PHE A 29 -15.93 12.98 -9.13
C PHE A 29 -15.98 14.24 -8.27
N ASN A 30 -16.77 15.25 -8.67
CA ASN A 30 -16.88 16.50 -7.91
C ASN A 30 -17.42 16.26 -6.49
N ALA A 31 -18.44 15.40 -6.34
CA ALA A 31 -19.02 15.06 -5.05
C ALA A 31 -18.01 14.28 -4.16
N ARG A 32 -17.25 13.36 -4.76
CA ARG A 32 -16.15 12.66 -4.07
C ARG A 32 -15.08 13.61 -3.56
N ASN A 33 -14.68 14.57 -4.39
CA ASN A 33 -13.70 15.57 -3.99
C ASN A 33 -14.22 16.46 -2.86
N ALA A 34 -15.51 16.84 -2.87
CA ALA A 34 -16.11 17.58 -1.77
C ALA A 34 -16.06 16.80 -0.45
N VAL A 35 -16.34 15.50 -0.47
CA VAL A 35 -16.18 14.63 0.71
C VAL A 35 -14.71 14.52 1.14
N ALA A 36 -13.79 14.37 0.20
CA ALA A 36 -12.35 14.32 0.50
C ALA A 36 -11.89 15.62 1.18
N VAL A 37 -12.28 16.79 0.69
CA VAL A 37 -11.99 18.10 1.30
C VAL A 37 -12.57 18.20 2.71
N ALA A 38 -13.82 17.78 2.92
CA ALA A 38 -14.43 17.79 4.24
C ALA A 38 -13.71 16.86 5.24
N MET A 39 -13.25 15.71 4.78
CA MET A 39 -12.39 14.82 5.57
C MET A 39 -11.05 15.47 5.88
N VAL A 40 -10.37 16.06 4.89
CA VAL A 40 -9.10 16.77 5.08
C VAL A 40 -9.23 17.88 6.13
N GLU A 41 -10.27 18.70 6.09
CA GLU A 41 -10.51 19.72 7.12
C GLU A 41 -10.66 19.12 8.52
N ARG A 42 -11.37 17.99 8.65
CA ARG A 42 -11.50 17.28 9.93
C ARG A 42 -10.19 16.68 10.44
N ALA A 43 -9.25 16.37 9.53
CA ALA A 43 -7.92 15.87 9.89
C ALA A 43 -7.02 16.96 10.52
N ARG A 44 -7.42 18.23 10.38
CA ARG A 44 -6.71 19.43 10.87
C ARG A 44 -5.22 19.43 10.48
N PRO A 45 -4.88 19.30 9.19
CA PRO A 45 -3.50 19.43 8.76
C PRO A 45 -3.01 20.87 8.95
N ASP A 46 -1.71 21.06 8.92
CA ASP A 46 -1.06 22.36 8.91
C ASP A 46 -1.14 23.05 7.54
N LEU A 47 -1.19 22.26 6.47
CA LEU A 47 -1.33 22.68 5.07
C LEU A 47 -1.74 21.48 4.21
N VAL A 48 -2.22 21.76 3.00
CA VAL A 48 -2.60 20.77 1.99
C VAL A 48 -1.70 20.88 0.77
N ILE A 49 -1.28 19.75 0.22
CA ILE A 49 -0.54 19.67 -1.05
C ILE A 49 -1.35 18.84 -2.03
N HIS A 50 -1.61 19.38 -3.22
CA HIS A 50 -2.24 18.67 -4.34
C HIS A 50 -1.21 18.31 -5.41
N LEU A 51 -1.11 17.04 -5.78
CA LEU A 51 -0.09 16.51 -6.69
C LEU A 51 -0.48 16.60 -8.18
N GLY A 52 -1.24 17.62 -8.56
CA GLY A 52 -1.67 17.82 -9.96
C GLY A 52 -2.85 16.95 -10.40
N ASP A 53 -3.22 17.16 -11.66
CA ASP A 53 -4.45 16.70 -12.28
C ASP A 53 -5.68 17.14 -11.50
N VAL A 54 -5.76 18.46 -11.28
CA VAL A 54 -6.84 19.06 -10.51
C VAL A 54 -8.15 18.95 -11.28
N VAL A 55 -8.13 19.12 -12.61
CA VAL A 55 -9.33 19.28 -13.44
C VAL A 55 -9.35 18.32 -14.63
N HIS A 56 -10.55 18.06 -15.12
CA HIS A 56 -10.80 17.45 -16.42
C HIS A 56 -11.93 18.24 -17.10
N PRO A 57 -11.84 18.65 -18.38
CA PRO A 57 -10.90 18.22 -19.42
C PRO A 57 -9.54 18.94 -19.38
N ILE A 58 -8.60 18.61 -20.28
CA ILE A 58 -7.26 19.21 -20.38
C ILE A 58 -7.27 20.69 -20.87
N PRO A 59 -6.16 21.44 -20.72
CA PRO A 59 -6.08 22.85 -21.12
C PRO A 59 -6.23 23.04 -22.63
N GLY A 60 -6.92 24.12 -23.02
CA GLY A 60 -7.25 24.44 -24.42
C GLY A 60 -8.62 23.92 -24.87
N LEU A 61 -9.29 23.12 -24.05
CA LEU A 61 -10.69 22.72 -24.29
C LEU A 61 -11.67 23.73 -23.65
N PRO A 62 -12.84 23.99 -24.28
CA PRO A 62 -13.74 25.08 -23.86
C PRO A 62 -14.20 25.02 -22.39
N ALA A 63 -14.30 23.82 -21.81
CA ALA A 63 -14.82 23.63 -20.46
C ALA A 63 -13.73 23.60 -19.36
N HIS A 64 -12.46 23.75 -19.71
CA HIS A 64 -11.33 23.72 -18.76
C HIS A 64 -11.42 24.82 -17.70
N ALA A 65 -11.71 26.06 -18.11
CA ALA A 65 -11.84 27.18 -17.18
C ALA A 65 -13.02 27.00 -16.20
N THR A 66 -14.12 26.40 -16.65
CA THR A 66 -15.26 26.07 -15.78
C THR A 66 -14.89 25.01 -14.75
N ALA A 67 -14.17 23.95 -15.17
CA ALA A 67 -13.67 22.93 -14.25
C ALA A 67 -12.71 23.51 -13.19
N LEU A 68 -11.83 24.45 -13.59
CA LEU A 68 -10.95 25.18 -12.67
C LEU A 68 -11.75 25.99 -11.64
N ALA A 69 -12.84 26.65 -12.05
CA ALA A 69 -13.71 27.38 -11.14
C ALA A 69 -14.41 26.45 -10.13
N GLU A 70 -14.89 25.28 -10.57
CA GLU A 70 -15.49 24.25 -9.68
C GLU A 70 -14.49 23.72 -8.66
N ALA A 71 -13.26 23.40 -9.11
CA ALA A 71 -12.18 22.98 -8.23
C ALA A 71 -11.83 24.07 -7.21
N ARG A 72 -11.67 25.31 -7.65
CA ARG A 72 -11.33 26.46 -6.79
C ARG A 72 -12.41 26.73 -5.75
N ALA A 73 -13.69 26.61 -6.12
CA ALA A 73 -14.81 26.76 -5.20
C ALA A 73 -14.79 25.67 -4.12
N THR A 74 -14.59 24.41 -4.52
CA THR A 74 -14.54 23.27 -3.58
C THR A 74 -13.36 23.37 -2.63
N TYR A 75 -12.16 23.66 -3.15
CA TYR A 75 -10.96 23.85 -2.33
C TYR A 75 -10.99 25.12 -1.47
N GLY A 76 -11.85 26.08 -1.78
CA GLY A 76 -12.09 27.27 -0.95
C GLY A 76 -12.68 26.96 0.42
N ALA A 77 -13.16 25.74 0.66
CA ALA A 77 -13.59 25.27 1.97
C ALA A 77 -12.41 24.95 2.92
N LEU A 78 -11.18 24.83 2.39
CA LEU A 78 -10.00 24.56 3.21
C LEU A 78 -9.66 25.79 4.08
N THR A 79 -9.43 25.57 5.38
CA THR A 79 -9.05 26.65 6.31
C THR A 79 -7.54 26.88 6.40
N VAL A 80 -6.77 25.99 5.79
CA VAL A 80 -5.31 25.98 5.79
C VAL A 80 -4.74 26.22 4.38
N PRO A 81 -3.47 26.61 4.22
CA PRO A 81 -2.88 26.84 2.90
C PRO A 81 -2.95 25.60 2.00
N LEU A 82 -3.38 25.81 0.75
CA LEU A 82 -3.32 24.81 -0.32
C LEU A 82 -2.18 25.17 -1.28
N HIS A 83 -1.28 24.21 -1.48
CA HIS A 83 -0.24 24.27 -2.50
C HIS A 83 -0.51 23.22 -3.58
N VAL A 84 -0.31 23.57 -4.84
CA VAL A 84 -0.60 22.67 -5.97
C VAL A 84 0.66 22.48 -6.80
N VAL A 85 0.88 21.25 -7.24
CA VAL A 85 1.88 20.85 -8.24
C VAL A 85 1.14 20.68 -9.58
N PRO A 86 1.65 21.12 -10.73
CA PRO A 86 0.97 20.92 -12.00
C PRO A 86 1.01 19.45 -12.44
N GLY A 87 -0.14 18.93 -12.87
CA GLY A 87 -0.26 17.66 -13.58
C GLY A 87 -0.51 17.82 -15.07
N ASN A 88 -0.57 16.72 -15.80
CA ASN A 88 -0.70 16.78 -17.26
C ASN A 88 -2.08 17.28 -17.72
N HIS A 89 -3.12 17.10 -16.91
CA HIS A 89 -4.42 17.72 -17.13
C HIS A 89 -4.47 19.21 -16.77
N ASP A 90 -3.44 19.73 -16.12
CA ASP A 90 -3.36 21.15 -15.75
C ASP A 90 -2.50 21.96 -16.71
N VAL A 91 -1.41 21.37 -17.24
CA VAL A 91 -0.43 22.08 -18.10
C VAL A 91 -0.11 21.37 -19.42
N GLY A 92 -0.65 20.17 -19.67
CA GLY A 92 -0.34 19.33 -20.82
C GLY A 92 0.63 18.19 -20.50
N ASP A 93 0.69 17.19 -21.39
CA ASP A 93 1.54 16.01 -21.22
C ASP A 93 3.04 16.38 -21.25
N LYS A 94 3.85 15.55 -20.57
CA LYS A 94 5.30 15.56 -20.78
C LYS A 94 5.60 15.28 -22.26
N PRO A 95 6.72 15.79 -22.79
CA PRO A 95 7.14 15.47 -24.16
C PRO A 95 7.24 13.96 -24.37
N HIS A 96 6.41 13.43 -25.26
CA HIS A 96 6.40 12.01 -25.60
C HIS A 96 5.93 11.84 -27.05
N PRO A 97 6.73 11.24 -27.95
CA PRO A 97 6.45 11.22 -29.39
C PRO A 97 5.10 10.60 -29.78
N TRP A 98 4.58 9.70 -28.96
CA TRP A 98 3.35 8.96 -29.21
C TRP A 98 2.19 9.37 -28.29
N ALA A 99 2.38 10.37 -27.41
CA ALA A 99 1.29 10.83 -26.56
C ALA A 99 0.22 11.55 -27.40
N PRO A 100 -1.07 11.22 -27.22
CA PRO A 100 -2.15 11.79 -28.02
C PRO A 100 -2.50 13.22 -27.59
N ALA A 101 -2.20 13.61 -26.34
CA ALA A 101 -2.55 14.93 -25.83
C ALA A 101 -1.46 15.98 -26.14
N PRO A 102 -1.83 17.26 -26.30
CA PRO A 102 -0.86 18.31 -26.56
C PRO A 102 0.13 18.49 -25.39
N SER A 103 1.42 18.51 -25.72
CA SER A 103 2.52 18.74 -24.77
C SER A 103 2.40 20.09 -24.04
N VAL A 104 3.15 20.22 -22.96
CA VAL A 104 3.36 21.46 -22.21
C VAL A 104 3.69 22.69 -23.07
N SER A 105 3.25 23.87 -22.63
CA SER A 105 3.61 25.17 -23.22
C SER A 105 3.62 26.31 -22.20
N ASP A 106 4.29 27.42 -22.52
CA ASP A 106 4.35 28.62 -21.65
C ASP A 106 2.94 29.19 -21.33
N GLU A 107 2.03 29.20 -22.30
CA GLU A 107 0.65 29.68 -22.12
C GLU A 107 -0.14 28.84 -21.11
N LYS A 108 0.02 27.52 -21.17
CA LYS A 108 -0.63 26.60 -20.23
C LYS A 108 -0.08 26.77 -18.81
N HIS A 109 1.23 26.94 -18.67
CA HIS A 109 1.86 27.21 -17.37
C HIS A 109 1.46 28.58 -16.81
N ALA A 110 1.32 29.61 -17.67
CA ALA A 110 0.82 30.91 -17.26
C ALA A 110 -0.64 30.82 -16.77
N THR A 111 -1.47 30.04 -17.45
CA THR A 111 -2.84 29.75 -17.02
C THR A 111 -2.84 29.06 -15.66
N PHE A 112 -2.13 27.94 -15.51
CA PHE A 112 -1.98 27.26 -14.23
C PHE A 112 -1.53 28.22 -13.12
N SER A 113 -0.50 29.02 -13.39
CA SER A 113 0.09 29.94 -12.41
C SER A 113 -0.89 31.01 -11.93
N SER A 114 -1.79 31.45 -12.80
CA SER A 114 -2.83 32.44 -12.45
C SER A 114 -3.87 31.89 -11.47
N TRP A 115 -4.08 30.57 -11.44
CA TRP A 115 -5.05 29.91 -10.55
C TRP A 115 -4.42 29.38 -9.27
N TRP A 116 -3.21 28.81 -9.37
CA TRP A 116 -2.63 27.98 -8.32
C TRP A 116 -1.28 28.47 -7.79
N GLY A 117 -0.70 29.51 -8.38
CA GLY A 117 0.64 30.00 -8.04
C GLY A 117 1.74 29.30 -8.84
N PRO A 118 3.02 29.54 -8.50
CA PRO A 118 4.14 29.09 -9.33
C PRO A 118 4.17 27.56 -9.51
N PRO A 119 4.59 27.06 -10.69
CA PRO A 119 4.57 25.62 -11.01
C PRO A 119 5.56 24.78 -10.18
N TRP A 120 6.59 25.41 -9.62
CA TRP A 120 7.46 24.84 -8.60
C TRP A 120 7.65 25.83 -7.47
N TRP A 121 7.87 25.32 -6.27
CA TRP A 121 7.99 26.14 -5.06
C TRP A 121 8.71 25.38 -3.95
N CYS A 122 9.20 26.13 -2.97
CA CYS A 122 9.80 25.60 -1.76
C CYS A 122 9.15 26.27 -0.55
N VAL A 123 8.73 25.47 0.42
CA VAL A 123 8.24 25.93 1.73
C VAL A 123 9.13 25.29 2.80
N GLU A 124 9.77 26.13 3.62
CA GLU A 124 10.50 25.66 4.79
C GLU A 124 9.73 25.97 6.06
N ARG A 125 9.55 24.96 6.91
CA ARG A 125 8.85 25.08 8.18
C ARG A 125 9.44 24.11 9.20
N ASP A 126 9.80 24.63 10.38
CA ASP A 126 10.27 23.82 11.52
C ASP A 126 11.40 22.82 11.19
N GLY A 127 12.36 23.22 10.34
CA GLY A 127 13.50 22.36 9.94
C GLY A 127 13.15 21.29 8.89
N VAL A 128 11.94 21.39 8.31
CA VAL A 128 11.49 20.60 7.17
C VAL A 128 11.42 21.50 5.94
N ARG A 129 11.87 20.96 4.79
CA ARG A 129 11.78 21.58 3.48
C ARG A 129 10.81 20.78 2.61
N LEU A 130 9.78 21.45 2.10
CA LEU A 130 8.79 20.91 1.17
C LEU A 130 9.07 21.50 -0.21
N VAL A 131 9.31 20.66 -1.21
CA VAL A 131 9.71 21.10 -2.56
C VAL A 131 8.72 20.54 -3.58
N ALA A 132 8.07 21.40 -4.34
CA ALA A 132 7.31 20.99 -5.52
C ALA A 132 8.19 21.02 -6.77
N VAL A 133 8.01 20.01 -7.63
CA VAL A 133 8.69 19.91 -8.92
C VAL A 133 7.63 19.77 -10.01
N ASP A 134 7.67 20.67 -10.99
CA ASP A 134 6.91 20.54 -12.23
C ASP A 134 7.55 19.42 -13.07
N THR A 135 6.97 18.23 -12.97
CA THR A 135 7.42 17.09 -13.78
C THR A 135 6.93 17.10 -15.22
N PRO A 136 5.74 17.63 -15.58
CA PRO A 136 5.35 17.82 -16.97
C PRO A 136 6.36 18.60 -17.83
N VAL A 137 7.02 19.63 -17.28
CA VAL A 137 7.96 20.47 -18.06
C VAL A 137 9.31 19.79 -18.37
N LEU A 138 9.63 18.67 -17.75
CA LEU A 138 10.94 18.01 -17.89
C LEU A 138 11.14 17.44 -19.31
N ASN A 139 12.33 17.63 -19.86
CA ASN A 139 12.74 17.33 -21.24
C ASN A 139 11.96 18.10 -22.34
N SER A 140 11.26 19.19 -22.01
CA SER A 140 10.48 19.97 -22.98
C SER A 140 11.32 20.92 -23.83
N GLY A 141 12.51 21.30 -23.36
CA GLY A 141 13.34 22.32 -24.00
C GLY A 141 12.76 23.73 -23.86
N LEU A 142 11.72 23.93 -23.06
CA LEU A 142 11.21 25.26 -22.73
C LEU A 142 12.19 25.98 -21.81
N ALA A 143 12.27 27.31 -21.91
CA ALA A 143 13.08 28.12 -20.99
C ALA A 143 12.68 27.95 -19.52
N LEU A 144 11.40 27.61 -19.30
CA LEU A 144 10.86 27.28 -17.99
C LEU A 144 11.54 26.05 -17.36
N GLU A 145 11.89 25.04 -18.17
CA GLU A 145 12.60 23.84 -17.72
C GLU A 145 14.00 24.20 -17.20
N GLU A 146 14.74 25.01 -17.95
CA GLU A 146 16.09 25.45 -17.55
C GLU A 146 16.07 26.26 -16.25
N GLN A 147 15.07 27.12 -16.08
CA GLN A 147 14.86 27.89 -14.85
C GLN A 147 14.58 26.98 -13.65
N GLN A 148 13.71 25.98 -13.82
CA GLN A 148 13.43 25.00 -12.77
C GLN A 148 14.69 24.22 -12.40
N TRP A 149 15.49 23.78 -13.38
CA TRP A 149 16.70 23.02 -13.09
C TRP A 149 17.75 23.82 -12.31
N ALA A 150 18.00 25.06 -12.70
CA ALA A 150 18.90 25.94 -11.97
C ALA A 150 18.43 26.14 -10.52
N TRP A 151 17.13 26.37 -10.34
CA TRP A 151 16.52 26.51 -9.02
C TRP A 151 16.58 25.23 -8.19
N LEU A 152 16.37 24.05 -8.79
CA LEU A 152 16.42 22.75 -8.10
C LEU A 152 17.83 22.46 -7.58
N GLU A 153 18.87 22.72 -8.38
CA GLU A 153 20.27 22.53 -7.97
C GLU A 153 20.66 23.45 -6.80
N GLU A 154 20.11 24.67 -6.77
CA GLU A 154 20.29 25.58 -5.66
C GLU A 154 19.51 25.16 -4.41
N THR A 155 18.29 24.65 -4.59
CA THR A 155 17.37 24.27 -3.51
C THR A 155 17.77 22.94 -2.88
N LEU A 156 18.10 21.93 -3.66
CA LEU A 156 18.38 20.56 -3.22
C LEU A 156 19.86 20.33 -2.96
N ARG A 157 20.41 21.03 -1.96
CA ARG A 157 21.80 20.90 -1.52
C ARG A 157 21.96 19.87 -0.39
N PRO A 158 23.08 19.12 -0.36
CA PRO A 158 23.39 18.21 0.75
C PRO A 158 23.55 18.96 2.08
N GLY A 159 23.22 18.30 3.18
CA GLY A 159 23.34 18.87 4.54
C GLY A 159 22.31 19.95 4.88
N GLY A 160 21.25 20.06 4.08
CA GLY A 160 20.12 20.96 4.32
C GLY A 160 19.09 20.39 5.31
N PRO A 161 17.93 21.06 5.44
CA PRO A 161 16.78 20.59 6.20
C PRO A 161 16.27 19.23 5.68
N ARG A 162 15.51 18.51 6.51
CA ARG A 162 14.84 17.27 6.08
C ARG A 162 13.90 17.59 4.94
N THR A 163 14.09 16.93 3.79
CA THR A 163 13.48 17.36 2.53
C THR A 163 12.43 16.35 2.06
N PHE A 164 11.24 16.86 1.71
CA PHE A 164 10.15 16.11 1.11
C PHE A 164 9.80 16.73 -0.24
N VAL A 165 9.63 15.89 -1.25
CA VAL A 165 9.45 16.35 -2.64
C VAL A 165 8.10 15.89 -3.18
N PHE A 166 7.41 16.79 -3.87
CA PHE A 166 6.07 16.60 -4.39
C PHE A 166 6.09 16.78 -5.91
N LEU A 167 5.64 15.77 -6.64
CA LEU A 167 5.65 15.73 -8.09
C LEU A 167 4.36 15.12 -8.63
N HIS A 168 4.11 15.27 -9.93
CA HIS A 168 2.95 14.66 -10.57
C HIS A 168 3.31 13.32 -11.21
N TYR A 169 4.18 13.32 -12.23
CA TYR A 169 4.66 12.10 -12.88
C TYR A 169 5.68 11.38 -12.00
N PRO A 170 5.47 10.10 -11.62
CA PRO A 170 6.47 9.34 -10.90
C PRO A 170 7.78 9.24 -11.68
N LEU A 171 8.90 9.17 -10.96
CA LEU A 171 10.21 8.96 -11.59
C LEU A 171 10.33 7.53 -12.14
N PHE A 172 9.67 6.57 -11.49
CA PHE A 172 9.56 5.18 -11.90
C PHE A 172 8.40 4.50 -11.16
N LEU A 173 7.90 3.38 -11.69
CA LEU A 173 6.85 2.56 -11.07
C LEU A 173 7.42 1.33 -10.35
N LEU A 174 8.39 0.66 -10.97
CA LEU A 174 8.97 -0.57 -10.47
C LEU A 174 10.48 -0.43 -10.22
N ARG A 175 11.23 0.10 -11.19
CA ARG A 175 12.69 0.24 -11.07
C ARG A 175 13.20 1.59 -11.58
N PRO A 176 14.21 2.18 -10.94
CA PRO A 176 14.82 3.43 -11.40
C PRO A 176 15.33 3.37 -12.86
N ASP A 177 15.81 2.20 -13.28
CA ASP A 177 16.35 1.91 -14.62
C ASP A 177 15.30 1.35 -15.60
N GLU A 178 14.01 1.40 -15.26
CA GLU A 178 12.96 0.92 -16.16
C GLU A 178 12.87 1.76 -17.44
N PRO A 179 12.41 1.20 -18.58
CA PRO A 179 12.25 1.98 -19.79
C PRO A 179 11.25 3.13 -19.61
N GLU A 180 11.41 4.20 -20.40
CA GLU A 180 10.38 5.21 -20.53
C GLU A 180 9.06 4.59 -21.00
N HIS A 181 7.97 5.05 -20.38
CA HIS A 181 6.60 4.90 -20.84
C HIS A 181 5.80 6.15 -20.49
N TYR A 182 4.51 6.18 -20.85
CA TYR A 182 3.63 7.31 -20.55
C TYR A 182 3.68 7.78 -19.09
N ASP A 183 3.67 6.85 -18.12
CA ASP A 183 3.48 7.21 -16.72
C ASP A 183 4.74 7.70 -15.98
N ASN A 184 5.94 7.56 -16.55
CA ASN A 184 7.18 7.89 -15.84
C ASN A 184 7.95 9.02 -16.52
N VAL A 185 8.70 9.80 -15.74
CA VAL A 185 9.59 10.86 -16.27
C VAL A 185 10.64 10.22 -17.18
N ALA A 186 10.93 10.80 -18.35
CA ALA A 186 11.89 10.22 -19.29
C ALA A 186 13.35 10.56 -18.93
N GLU A 187 14.29 9.76 -19.44
CA GLU A 187 15.70 10.17 -19.47
C GLU A 187 15.91 11.34 -20.46
N PRO A 188 16.85 12.26 -20.21
CA PRO A 188 17.83 12.28 -19.11
C PRO A 188 17.32 12.89 -17.79
N ALA A 189 16.13 13.51 -17.77
CA ALA A 189 15.62 14.19 -16.57
C ALA A 189 15.44 13.25 -15.38
N ARG A 190 14.99 12.01 -15.60
CA ARG A 190 14.81 11.01 -14.55
C ARG A 190 16.10 10.75 -13.78
N GLY A 191 17.16 10.32 -14.46
CA GLY A 191 18.44 10.02 -13.83
C GLY A 191 19.03 11.24 -13.12
N ARG A 192 18.92 12.42 -13.73
CA ARG A 192 19.37 13.69 -13.13
C ARG A 192 18.63 14.01 -11.84
N LEU A 193 17.30 13.87 -11.82
CA LEU A 193 16.49 14.16 -10.63
C LEU A 193 16.72 13.13 -9.52
N LEU A 194 16.77 11.83 -9.86
CA LEU A 194 17.07 10.77 -8.88
C LEU A 194 18.42 10.98 -8.19
N GLU A 195 19.46 11.35 -8.95
CA GLU A 195 20.78 11.65 -8.39
C GLU A 195 20.75 12.90 -7.51
N LEU A 196 20.02 13.95 -7.91
CA LEU A 196 19.87 15.17 -7.11
C LEU A 196 19.16 14.89 -5.78
N LEU A 197 18.08 14.10 -5.79
CA LEU A 197 17.33 13.68 -4.60
C LEU A 197 18.22 12.87 -3.66
N ALA A 198 18.96 11.89 -4.19
CA ALA A 198 19.87 11.06 -3.41
C ALA A 198 21.00 11.91 -2.78
N ARG A 199 21.58 12.86 -3.51
CA ARG A 199 22.61 13.77 -2.99
C ARG A 199 22.08 14.70 -1.91
N ALA A 200 20.88 15.23 -2.09
CA ALA A 200 20.23 16.09 -1.11
C ALA A 200 19.81 15.33 0.16
N GLY A 201 19.77 14.00 0.12
CA GLY A 201 19.23 13.18 1.21
C GLY A 201 17.73 13.40 1.38
N ALA A 202 17.00 13.52 0.26
CA ALA A 202 15.55 13.62 0.28
C ALA A 202 14.95 12.42 1.03
N GLU A 203 14.08 12.69 1.98
CA GLU A 203 13.53 11.68 2.86
C GLU A 203 12.40 10.93 2.16
N ALA A 204 11.49 11.66 1.52
CA ALA A 204 10.43 11.07 0.73
C ALA A 204 10.00 11.93 -0.47
N VAL A 205 9.44 11.24 -1.46
CA VAL A 205 8.86 11.76 -2.70
C VAL A 205 7.41 11.30 -2.77
N PHE A 206 6.50 12.20 -3.11
CA PHE A 206 5.08 11.92 -3.29
C PHE A 206 4.64 12.26 -4.72
N CYS A 207 3.89 11.36 -5.35
CA CYS A 207 3.38 11.55 -6.70
C CYS A 207 1.96 11.05 -6.95
N GLY A 208 1.30 11.65 -7.94
CA GLY A 208 -0.04 11.27 -8.42
C GLY A 208 0.03 10.49 -9.74
N HIS A 209 -0.77 10.90 -10.73
CA HIS A 209 -0.80 10.47 -12.13
C HIS A 209 -1.30 9.04 -12.38
N VAL A 210 -0.97 8.11 -11.49
CA VAL A 210 -1.25 6.68 -11.69
C VAL A 210 -2.59 6.26 -11.09
N HIS A 211 -3.08 7.00 -10.09
CA HIS A 211 -4.34 6.73 -9.38
C HIS A 211 -4.35 5.36 -8.68
N HIS A 212 -3.17 4.87 -8.33
CA HIS A 212 -3.01 3.61 -7.64
C HIS A 212 -1.81 3.75 -6.70
N PRO A 213 -1.93 3.32 -5.44
CA PRO A 213 -0.85 3.55 -4.50
C PRO A 213 0.23 2.48 -4.61
N PHE A 214 1.46 2.96 -4.62
CA PHE A 214 2.67 2.13 -4.62
C PHE A 214 3.66 2.71 -3.62
N TRP A 215 4.57 1.86 -3.16
CA TRP A 215 5.72 2.31 -2.42
C TRP A 215 7.01 1.69 -2.94
N ASN A 216 8.00 2.54 -3.18
CA ASN A 216 9.34 2.15 -3.56
C ASN A 216 10.40 2.80 -2.64
N LEU A 217 11.55 2.13 -2.51
CA LEU A 217 12.71 2.68 -1.82
C LEU A 217 13.85 2.80 -2.84
N HIS A 218 14.43 4.00 -2.96
CA HIS A 218 15.60 4.22 -3.79
C HIS A 218 16.65 5.04 -3.05
N ARG A 219 17.82 4.43 -2.81
CA ARG A 219 19.00 5.08 -2.20
C ARG A 219 18.68 5.88 -0.92
N GLY A 220 17.75 5.39 -0.11
CA GLY A 220 17.35 5.99 1.16
C GLY A 220 16.10 6.89 1.10
N THR A 221 15.63 7.22 -0.10
CA THR A 221 14.40 8.01 -0.32
C THR A 221 13.19 7.10 -0.50
N ASP A 222 12.12 7.36 0.26
CA ASP A 222 10.82 6.73 0.06
C ASP A 222 10.08 7.38 -1.12
N HIS A 223 9.49 6.57 -2.00
CA HIS A 223 8.67 7.06 -3.11
C HIS A 223 7.25 6.53 -2.94
N TYR A 224 6.31 7.44 -2.68
CA TYR A 224 4.89 7.17 -2.50
C TYR A 224 4.11 7.63 -3.72
N LEU A 225 3.44 6.70 -4.38
CA LEU A 225 2.40 7.04 -5.35
C LEU A 225 1.07 7.05 -4.62
N LEU A 226 0.25 8.07 -4.88
CA LEU A 226 -1.01 8.28 -4.20
C LEU A 226 -2.19 7.67 -4.97
N PRO A 227 -3.27 7.32 -4.26
CA PRO A 227 -4.57 7.11 -4.89
C PRO A 227 -5.12 8.42 -5.45
N SER A 228 -6.09 8.31 -6.36
CA SER A 228 -6.95 9.43 -6.74
C SER A 228 -8.10 9.57 -5.75
N THR A 229 -8.62 10.78 -5.59
CA THR A 229 -9.90 11.03 -4.90
C THR A 229 -11.13 10.72 -5.77
N ALA A 230 -10.95 10.59 -7.08
CA ALA A 230 -12.04 10.54 -8.06
C ALA A 230 -12.28 9.13 -8.64
N PHE A 231 -11.25 8.46 -9.15
CA PHE A 231 -11.38 7.16 -9.81
C PHE A 231 -10.06 6.39 -9.90
N VAL A 232 -10.14 5.07 -10.10
CA VAL A 232 -8.97 4.22 -10.37
C VAL A 232 -8.70 4.18 -11.87
N ARG A 233 -7.45 4.40 -12.27
CA ARG A 233 -7.09 4.38 -13.68
C ARG A 233 -7.19 2.96 -14.26
N PRO A 234 -7.83 2.76 -15.44
CA PRO A 234 -8.19 1.43 -15.95
C PRO A 234 -7.03 0.43 -16.05
N GLY A 235 -5.87 0.84 -16.56
CA GLY A 235 -4.71 -0.05 -16.69
C GLY A 235 -4.22 -0.61 -15.34
N TYR A 236 -4.44 0.10 -14.24
CA TYR A 236 -4.05 -0.31 -12.89
C TYR A 236 -5.19 -1.00 -12.13
N ALA A 237 -6.43 -0.90 -12.61
CA ALA A 237 -7.54 -1.69 -12.10
C ALA A 237 -7.32 -3.21 -12.32
N GLU A 238 -6.60 -3.57 -13.39
CA GLU A 238 -6.23 -4.94 -13.78
C GLU A 238 -5.16 -5.59 -12.88
N LEU A 239 -4.60 -4.86 -11.90
CA LEU A 239 -3.64 -5.43 -10.93
C LEU A 239 -4.28 -6.46 -9.97
N GLY A 240 -5.61 -6.56 -9.94
CA GLY A 240 -6.33 -7.57 -9.15
C GLY A 240 -6.18 -8.99 -9.71
N HIS A 241 -6.27 -10.00 -8.86
CA HIS A 241 -6.18 -11.41 -9.29
C HIS A 241 -7.51 -12.01 -9.79
N VAL A 242 -8.58 -11.22 -9.77
CA VAL A 242 -9.94 -11.61 -10.18
C VAL A 242 -10.49 -10.53 -11.10
N GLY A 243 -11.62 -10.82 -11.74
CA GLY A 243 -12.27 -9.89 -12.66
C GLY A 243 -12.48 -8.49 -12.08
N PRO A 244 -12.50 -7.46 -12.94
CA PRO A 244 -12.55 -6.08 -12.48
C PRO A 244 -13.88 -5.77 -11.79
N GLY A 245 -13.84 -4.77 -10.90
CA GLY A 245 -15.03 -4.27 -10.21
C GLY A 245 -15.97 -3.44 -11.11
N ALA A 246 -16.83 -2.64 -10.48
CA ALA A 246 -17.74 -1.73 -11.17
C ALA A 246 -16.99 -0.79 -12.14
N ALA A 247 -17.60 -0.52 -13.30
CA ALA A 247 -17.01 0.25 -14.41
C ALA A 247 -15.62 -0.28 -14.86
N PHE A 248 -15.48 -1.61 -14.89
CA PHE A 248 -14.21 -2.31 -15.15
C PHE A 248 -13.10 -1.85 -14.18
N GLY A 249 -13.48 -1.69 -12.91
CA GLY A 249 -12.59 -1.29 -11.81
C GLY A 249 -12.26 0.20 -11.75
N ARG A 250 -12.79 1.05 -12.64
CA ARG A 250 -12.68 2.52 -12.52
C ARG A 250 -13.33 3.04 -11.25
N ASP A 251 -14.43 2.39 -10.87
CA ASP A 251 -15.24 2.76 -9.73
C ASP A 251 -14.93 1.90 -8.50
N ASP A 252 -13.66 1.50 -8.35
CA ASP A 252 -13.19 0.75 -7.19
C ASP A 252 -13.02 1.68 -5.99
N ALA A 253 -14.16 1.95 -5.33
CA ALA A 253 -14.35 2.95 -4.29
C ALA A 253 -13.37 2.80 -3.11
N ASP A 254 -13.01 1.56 -2.75
CA ASP A 254 -12.10 1.27 -1.64
C ASP A 254 -10.68 1.78 -1.88
N ARG A 255 -10.32 2.00 -3.15
CA ARG A 255 -8.99 2.48 -3.55
C ARG A 255 -8.92 3.99 -3.69
N LEU A 256 -10.03 4.70 -3.47
CA LEU A 256 -10.09 6.16 -3.54
C LEU A 256 -9.74 6.78 -2.20
N GLY A 257 -9.03 7.90 -2.23
CA GLY A 257 -8.61 8.54 -1.00
C GLY A 257 -7.53 9.60 -1.15
N PHE A 258 -6.89 9.90 -0.02
CA PHE A 258 -5.76 10.81 0.09
C PHE A 258 -4.80 10.30 1.17
N CYS A 259 -3.65 10.95 1.35
CA CYS A 259 -2.68 10.60 2.38
C CYS A 259 -2.55 11.69 3.45
N LEU A 260 -2.35 11.30 4.71
CA LEU A 260 -1.82 12.17 5.74
C LEU A 260 -0.34 11.87 5.93
N LEU A 261 0.49 12.91 5.83
CA LEU A 261 1.92 12.90 6.10
C LEU A 261 2.16 13.57 7.45
N ASP A 262 2.51 12.76 8.45
CA ASP A 262 2.94 13.23 9.76
C ASP A 262 4.48 13.21 9.82
N ILE A 263 5.09 14.34 10.16
CA ILE A 263 6.55 14.49 10.26
C ILE A 263 6.90 14.90 11.69
N ASP A 264 7.73 14.11 12.36
CA ASP A 264 8.20 14.35 13.73
C ASP A 264 9.71 14.10 13.83
N GLU A 265 10.30 14.24 15.01
CA GLU A 265 11.74 14.04 15.22
C GLU A 265 12.25 12.62 14.91
N ARG A 266 11.36 11.62 14.78
CA ARG A 266 11.71 10.21 14.53
C ARG A 266 11.68 9.85 13.04
N GLY A 267 11.09 10.69 12.19
CA GLY A 267 10.96 10.41 10.77
C GLY A 267 9.68 10.99 10.20
N HIS A 268 9.15 10.33 9.18
CA HIS A 268 7.84 10.62 8.64
C HIS A 268 6.97 9.37 8.68
N ARG A 269 5.67 9.60 8.58
CA ARG A 269 4.66 8.57 8.56
C ARG A 269 3.60 8.96 7.57
N VAL A 270 3.24 8.01 6.70
CA VAL A 270 2.18 8.17 5.72
C VAL A 270 1.00 7.30 6.12
N SER A 271 -0.17 7.91 6.27
CA SER A 271 -1.43 7.21 6.52
C SER A 271 -2.34 7.37 5.31
N TRP A 272 -2.71 6.28 4.65
CA TRP A 272 -3.69 6.31 3.58
C TRP A 272 -5.10 6.40 4.18
N ILE A 273 -5.81 7.47 3.83
CA ILE A 273 -7.19 7.71 4.22
C ILE A 273 -8.10 7.37 3.05
N ARG A 274 -8.92 6.33 3.21
CA ARG A 274 -9.92 5.91 2.23
C ARG A 274 -11.16 6.79 2.30
N THR A 275 -11.59 7.33 1.17
CA THR A 275 -12.90 8.01 1.06
C THR A 275 -14.01 7.03 0.74
N GLU A 276 -13.68 5.80 0.33
CA GLU A 276 -14.63 4.74 -0.04
C GLU A 276 -15.61 5.22 -1.13
N GLY A 277 -15.13 6.08 -2.04
CA GLY A 277 -15.90 6.64 -3.14
C GLY A 277 -17.15 7.43 -2.75
N ALA A 278 -17.24 7.88 -1.49
CA ALA A 278 -18.39 8.56 -0.93
C ALA A 278 -18.67 9.90 -1.62
N THR A 279 -19.95 10.18 -1.86
CA THR A 279 -20.44 11.41 -2.49
C THR A 279 -21.21 12.32 -1.54
N GLU A 280 -21.45 11.86 -0.32
CA GLU A 280 -22.12 12.60 0.74
C GLU A 280 -21.26 12.58 2.00
N ASP A 281 -21.17 13.73 2.67
CA ASP A 281 -20.42 13.85 3.92
C ASP A 281 -21.31 13.43 5.11
N HIS A 282 -20.98 12.29 5.71
CA HIS A 282 -21.62 11.80 6.94
C HIS A 282 -20.71 11.97 8.15
N GLU A 283 -20.00 13.10 8.24
CA GLU A 283 -19.04 13.42 9.32
C GLU A 283 -17.99 12.32 9.53
N ARG A 284 -17.51 11.74 8.43
CA ARG A 284 -16.54 10.63 8.45
C ARG A 284 -15.31 11.02 9.26
N ARG A 285 -14.99 10.26 10.32
CA ARG A 285 -13.79 10.49 11.14
C ARG A 285 -12.54 10.20 10.31
N VAL A 286 -11.61 11.14 10.31
CA VAL A 286 -10.28 10.87 9.77
C VAL A 286 -9.49 10.09 10.80
N PRO A 287 -8.95 8.93 10.42
CA PRO A 287 -8.26 8.11 11.38
C PRO A 287 -6.94 8.70 11.89
N GLU A 288 -6.66 8.44 13.17
CA GLU A 288 -5.37 8.70 13.82
C GLU A 288 -4.28 7.71 13.36
N PRO A 289 -2.98 7.98 13.68
CA PRO A 289 -1.83 7.20 13.21
C PRO A 289 -2.04 5.68 13.30
N PRO A 290 -1.40 4.89 12.40
CA PRO A 290 -1.71 3.49 12.18
C PRO A 290 -1.59 2.75 13.50
N PRO A 291 -2.57 1.90 13.80
CA PRO A 291 -2.68 1.37 15.13
C PRO A 291 -1.55 0.37 15.44
N SER A 292 -1.39 -0.04 16.70
CA SER A 292 -0.53 -1.20 17.00
C SER A 292 -1.42 -2.42 17.02
N CYS A 293 -1.31 -3.28 16.01
CA CYS A 293 -2.05 -4.54 15.98
C CYS A 293 -1.18 -5.65 16.60
N PRO A 294 -1.65 -6.35 17.64
CA PRO A 294 -0.91 -7.43 18.28
C PRO A 294 -0.95 -8.73 17.46
N LEU A 295 -1.73 -8.78 16.38
CA LEU A 295 -1.87 -9.95 15.53
C LEU A 295 -0.78 -9.98 14.46
N GLY A 296 -0.12 -11.12 14.32
CA GLY A 296 0.64 -11.45 13.11
C GLY A 296 -0.29 -11.90 11.97
N LEU A 297 0.19 -11.79 10.74
CA LEU A 297 -0.56 -12.10 9.53
C LEU A 297 0.15 -13.13 8.67
N THR A 298 -0.57 -14.13 8.18
CA THR A 298 -0.02 -15.07 7.19
C THR A 298 -0.28 -14.56 5.77
N LEU A 299 0.78 -14.37 4.98
CA LEU A 299 0.69 -14.02 3.56
C LEU A 299 0.92 -15.29 2.73
N ARG A 300 -0.14 -15.77 2.08
CA ARG A 300 -0.11 -16.98 1.24
C ARG A 300 0.03 -16.68 -0.25
N HIS A 301 -0.41 -15.50 -0.65
CA HIS A 301 -0.24 -15.00 -2.01
C HIS A 301 1.05 -14.20 -2.05
N ALA A 302 1.70 -14.17 -3.21
CA ALA A 302 2.87 -13.31 -3.43
C ALA A 302 2.47 -11.86 -3.16
N TRP A 303 3.03 -11.30 -2.09
CA TRP A 303 2.72 -9.95 -1.59
C TRP A 303 3.57 -8.87 -2.26
N ASP A 304 4.54 -9.28 -3.06
CA ASP A 304 5.45 -8.47 -3.87
C ASP A 304 5.27 -8.72 -5.37
N ALA A 305 4.13 -9.32 -5.77
CA ALA A 305 3.86 -9.75 -7.14
C ALA A 305 3.99 -8.59 -8.15
N VAL A 306 4.73 -8.84 -9.23
CA VAL A 306 4.91 -7.92 -10.35
C VAL A 306 4.05 -8.39 -11.53
N HIS A 307 3.28 -7.46 -12.10
CA HIS A 307 2.38 -7.72 -13.21
C HIS A 307 2.80 -6.94 -14.45
N ASP A 308 2.67 -7.59 -15.61
CA ASP A 308 2.70 -6.88 -16.89
C ASP A 308 1.33 -6.23 -17.11
N LEU A 309 1.32 -4.92 -17.32
CA LEU A 309 0.12 -4.20 -17.73
C LEU A 309 -0.05 -4.28 -19.24
N ALA A 310 -1.30 -4.27 -19.70
CA ALA A 310 -1.60 -4.32 -21.12
C ALA A 310 -0.98 -3.11 -21.84
N ALA A 311 -0.43 -3.35 -23.03
CA ALA A 311 -0.11 -2.28 -23.96
C ALA A 311 -1.44 -1.65 -24.41
N ASP A 312 -1.62 -0.36 -24.16
CA ASP A 312 -2.88 0.35 -24.36
C ASP A 312 -2.73 1.48 -25.40
N GLY A 313 -3.75 2.32 -25.54
CA GLY A 313 -3.72 3.44 -26.49
C GLY A 313 -2.71 4.53 -26.16
N LEU A 314 -2.22 4.59 -24.92
CA LEU A 314 -1.18 5.54 -24.48
C LEU A 314 0.22 4.95 -24.65
N GLU A 315 0.36 3.63 -24.47
CA GLU A 315 1.62 2.89 -24.63
C GLU A 315 1.44 1.63 -25.50
N PRO A 316 1.24 1.77 -26.83
CA PRO A 316 0.84 0.65 -27.68
C PRO A 316 1.97 -0.34 -28.00
N PHE A 317 3.23 0.02 -27.73
CA PHE A 317 4.40 -0.74 -28.20
C PHE A 317 5.18 -1.44 -27.08
N ARG A 318 4.82 -1.20 -25.81
CA ARG A 318 5.55 -1.75 -24.66
C ARG A 318 4.58 -2.18 -23.56
N ARG A 319 4.93 -3.26 -22.87
CA ARG A 319 4.26 -3.65 -21.62
C ARG A 319 5.03 -3.04 -20.47
N LYS A 320 4.40 -2.11 -19.76
CA LYS A 320 4.93 -1.60 -18.49
C LYS A 320 4.67 -2.62 -17.38
N ARG A 321 5.49 -2.57 -16.33
CA ARG A 321 5.41 -3.49 -15.19
C ARG A 321 5.15 -2.71 -13.92
N ALA A 322 4.28 -3.22 -13.07
CA ALA A 322 3.98 -2.61 -11.77
C ALA A 322 3.76 -3.69 -10.71
N ARG A 323 4.01 -3.36 -9.45
CA ARG A 323 3.70 -4.25 -8.31
C ARG A 323 2.32 -3.95 -7.75
N ASN A 324 1.64 -4.97 -7.27
CA ASN A 324 0.43 -4.76 -6.47
C ASN A 324 0.79 -4.62 -4.98
N ASP A 325 0.96 -3.38 -4.51
CA ASP A 325 1.33 -3.09 -3.12
C ASP A 325 0.14 -3.03 -2.15
N LEU A 326 -1.10 -3.26 -2.62
CA LEU A 326 -2.31 -3.09 -1.79
C LEU A 326 -2.30 -3.94 -0.52
N VAL A 327 -1.83 -5.19 -0.62
CA VAL A 327 -1.72 -6.09 0.55
C VAL A 327 -0.70 -5.56 1.56
N LEU A 328 0.45 -5.10 1.09
CA LEU A 328 1.49 -4.52 1.94
C LEU A 328 0.99 -3.23 2.62
N LEU A 329 0.34 -2.34 1.86
CA LEU A 329 -0.22 -1.10 2.41
C LEU A 329 -1.31 -1.37 3.44
N ALA A 330 -2.15 -2.40 3.24
CA ALA A 330 -3.14 -2.83 4.20
C ALA A 330 -2.51 -3.39 5.50
N VAL A 331 -1.40 -4.13 5.40
CA VAL A 331 -0.62 -4.57 6.57
C VAL A 331 -0.15 -3.38 7.40
N LEU A 332 0.36 -2.33 6.74
CA LEU A 332 0.82 -1.11 7.41
C LEU A 332 -0.34 -0.29 7.99
N GLU A 333 -1.47 -0.20 7.29
CA GLU A 333 -2.70 0.45 7.75
C GLU A 333 -3.24 -0.24 9.00
N LEU A 334 -3.14 -1.57 9.08
CA LEU A 334 -3.47 -2.35 10.27
C LEU A 334 -2.41 -2.19 11.37
N GLY A 335 -1.15 -1.91 11.02
CA GLY A 335 -0.02 -1.81 11.93
C GLY A 335 0.36 -3.14 12.58
N SER A 336 0.21 -4.23 11.82
CA SER A 336 0.84 -5.51 12.16
C SER A 336 2.32 -5.44 11.77
N THR A 337 3.19 -5.94 12.63
CA THR A 337 4.65 -5.96 12.39
C THR A 337 5.21 -7.37 12.13
N LEU A 338 4.38 -8.41 12.23
CA LEU A 338 4.82 -9.80 12.12
C LEU A 338 4.12 -10.50 10.96
N LEU A 339 4.91 -10.88 9.95
CA LEU A 339 4.42 -11.53 8.74
C LEU A 339 4.90 -12.98 8.67
N ARG A 340 3.97 -13.92 8.61
CA ARG A 340 4.25 -15.34 8.39
C ARG A 340 4.18 -15.65 6.90
N VAL A 341 5.32 -15.96 6.28
CA VAL A 341 5.47 -16.14 4.84
C VAL A 341 6.15 -17.47 4.50
N PRO A 342 5.90 -18.07 3.32
CA PRO A 342 6.62 -19.27 2.91
C PRO A 342 8.13 -19.04 2.91
N PHE A 343 8.90 -20.07 3.25
CA PHE A 343 10.37 -19.99 3.22
C PHE A 343 10.90 -19.60 1.82
N ASP A 344 10.17 -19.94 0.75
CA ASP A 344 10.51 -19.58 -0.63
C ASP A 344 10.68 -18.08 -0.86
N ASP A 345 10.00 -17.23 -0.08
CA ASP A 345 10.17 -15.77 -0.14
C ASP A 345 11.61 -15.35 0.20
N LEU A 346 12.27 -16.04 1.15
CA LEU A 346 13.69 -15.80 1.45
C LEU A 346 14.60 -16.38 0.35
N ARG A 347 14.15 -17.36 -0.44
CA ARG A 347 14.97 -17.93 -1.53
C ARG A 347 15.01 -17.01 -2.74
N SER A 348 13.93 -16.29 -3.05
CA SER A 348 13.89 -15.31 -4.15
C SER A 348 14.74 -14.07 -3.83
N PRO A 349 15.75 -13.74 -4.66
CA PRO A 349 16.50 -12.50 -4.51
C PRO A 349 15.62 -11.24 -4.54
N GLU A 350 14.64 -11.21 -5.44
CA GLU A 350 13.74 -10.07 -5.61
C GLU A 350 12.84 -9.87 -4.40
N THR A 351 12.25 -10.95 -3.88
CA THR A 351 11.43 -10.89 -2.66
C THR A 351 12.30 -10.54 -1.45
N ARG A 352 13.52 -11.07 -1.33
CA ARG A 352 14.47 -10.67 -0.28
C ARG A 352 14.80 -9.19 -0.30
N GLU A 353 15.07 -8.62 -1.48
CA GLU A 353 15.32 -7.18 -1.61
C GLU A 353 14.11 -6.38 -1.08
N ARG A 354 12.89 -6.85 -1.37
CA ARG A 354 11.67 -6.24 -0.83
C ARG A 354 11.54 -6.42 0.68
N MET A 355 11.87 -7.60 1.22
CA MET A 355 11.88 -7.86 2.68
C MET A 355 12.83 -6.89 3.40
N VAL A 356 14.05 -6.70 2.86
CA VAL A 356 15.02 -5.72 3.38
C VAL A 356 14.43 -4.30 3.37
N ALA A 357 13.81 -3.92 2.25
CA ALA A 357 13.22 -2.60 2.11
C ALA A 357 12.12 -2.33 3.15
N VAL A 358 11.20 -3.28 3.37
CA VAL A 358 10.06 -3.10 4.29
C VAL A 358 10.41 -3.32 5.75
N ALA A 359 11.51 -4.00 6.07
CA ALA A 359 11.97 -4.22 7.44
C ALA A 359 12.25 -2.91 8.18
N ARG A 360 12.56 -1.82 7.45
CA ARG A 360 12.72 -0.48 8.03
C ARG A 360 11.45 0.07 8.70
N TRP A 361 10.27 -0.46 8.33
CA TRP A 361 8.99 -0.15 8.98
C TRP A 361 8.71 -1.02 10.20
N GLY A 362 9.70 -1.79 10.66
CA GLY A 362 9.57 -2.71 11.79
C GLY A 362 8.93 -4.05 11.44
N LEU A 363 8.68 -4.31 10.15
CA LEU A 363 8.17 -5.60 9.69
C LEU A 363 9.24 -6.68 9.87
N ARG A 364 8.85 -7.82 10.45
CA ARG A 364 9.68 -9.00 10.61
C ARG A 364 8.97 -10.25 10.14
N PHE A 365 9.75 -11.24 9.74
CA PHE A 365 9.23 -12.40 9.01
C PHE A 365 9.37 -13.71 9.80
N VAL A 366 8.27 -14.46 9.91
CA VAL A 366 8.28 -15.87 10.30
C VAL A 366 8.28 -16.69 9.02
N LEU A 367 9.39 -17.40 8.76
CA LEU A 367 9.55 -18.21 7.56
C LEU A 367 9.07 -19.62 7.83
N PHE A 368 7.97 -20.06 7.21
CA PHE A 368 7.48 -21.43 7.39
C PHE A 368 7.81 -22.31 6.19
N GLY A 369 8.34 -23.49 6.45
CA GLY A 369 8.77 -24.43 5.42
C GLY A 369 8.89 -25.86 5.95
N ALA A 370 8.96 -26.83 5.04
CA ALA A 370 9.14 -28.23 5.41
C ALA A 370 10.56 -28.49 5.95
N ASP A 371 10.66 -29.27 7.02
CA ASP A 371 11.94 -29.81 7.52
C ASP A 371 12.37 -31.06 6.71
N PRO A 372 13.67 -31.26 6.41
CA PRO A 372 14.82 -30.47 6.84
C PRO A 372 15.19 -29.31 5.89
N LEU A 373 15.75 -28.24 6.48
CA LEU A 373 16.37 -27.17 5.72
C LEU A 373 17.68 -27.62 5.08
N THR A 374 17.93 -27.18 3.84
CA THR A 374 19.21 -27.41 3.17
C THR A 374 20.35 -26.60 3.80
N ALA A 375 21.60 -26.89 3.46
CA ALA A 375 22.73 -26.06 3.92
C ALA A 375 22.66 -24.62 3.38
N GLU A 376 22.16 -24.46 2.16
CA GLU A 376 21.92 -23.16 1.53
C GLU A 376 20.83 -22.37 2.27
N ASP A 377 19.73 -23.03 2.62
CA ASP A 377 18.66 -22.41 3.42
C ASP A 377 19.18 -21.86 4.75
N ARG A 378 20.03 -22.65 5.45
CA ARG A 378 20.63 -22.21 6.72
C ARG A 378 21.58 -21.03 6.53
N ALA A 379 22.36 -21.01 5.45
CA ALA A 379 23.23 -19.89 5.11
C ALA A 379 22.43 -18.62 4.78
N LEU A 380 21.30 -18.75 4.08
CA LEU A 380 20.39 -17.63 3.80
C LEU A 380 19.82 -17.03 5.10
N VAL A 381 19.33 -17.88 6.02
CA VAL A 381 18.84 -17.44 7.33
C VAL A 381 19.93 -16.75 8.12
N ALA A 382 21.15 -17.30 8.14
CA ALA A 382 22.27 -16.68 8.86
C ALA A 382 22.66 -15.32 8.28
N THR A 383 22.60 -15.16 6.96
CA THR A 383 22.93 -13.91 6.27
C THR A 383 21.88 -12.82 6.53
N HIS A 384 20.61 -13.20 6.73
CA HIS A 384 19.47 -12.27 6.84
C HIS A 384 18.73 -12.39 8.19
N ALA A 385 19.45 -12.75 9.25
CA ALA A 385 18.88 -13.01 10.57
C ALA A 385 18.15 -11.79 11.18
N ASP A 386 18.54 -10.59 10.78
CA ASP A 386 17.91 -9.32 11.15
C ASP A 386 16.45 -9.21 10.65
N LEU A 387 16.15 -9.77 9.48
CA LEU A 387 14.80 -9.78 8.90
C LEU A 387 13.90 -10.83 9.57
N VAL A 388 14.49 -11.94 10.02
CA VAL A 388 13.76 -13.16 10.40
C VAL A 388 13.43 -13.17 11.88
N ALA A 389 12.15 -13.07 12.21
CA ALA A 389 11.65 -13.21 13.59
C ALA A 389 11.80 -14.64 14.11
N ALA A 390 11.51 -15.63 13.26
CA ALA A 390 11.65 -17.05 13.53
C ALA A 390 11.62 -17.88 12.25
N VAL A 391 12.11 -19.11 12.31
CA VAL A 391 11.90 -20.12 11.27
C VAL A 391 10.96 -21.19 11.83
N GLU A 392 9.79 -21.33 11.22
CA GLU A 392 8.84 -22.39 11.51
C GLU A 392 9.16 -23.64 10.67
N LEU A 393 9.71 -24.64 11.35
CA LEU A 393 10.00 -25.96 10.82
C LEU A 393 8.74 -26.82 10.88
N VAL A 394 8.16 -27.09 9.72
CA VAL A 394 7.01 -27.99 9.57
C VAL A 394 7.52 -29.42 9.47
N VAL A 395 7.42 -30.15 10.59
CA VAL A 395 7.99 -31.48 10.78
C VAL A 395 6.90 -32.54 10.63
N HIS A 396 7.19 -33.61 9.88
CA HIS A 396 6.31 -34.76 9.85
C HIS A 396 6.23 -35.41 11.24
N ARG A 397 5.03 -35.74 11.74
CA ARG A 397 4.83 -36.25 13.12
C ARG A 397 5.73 -37.44 13.50
N GLY A 398 6.04 -38.31 12.55
CA GLY A 398 6.95 -39.45 12.77
C GLY A 398 8.43 -39.10 12.93
N ARG A 399 8.80 -37.82 12.79
CA ARG A 399 10.18 -37.29 12.85
C ARG A 399 10.36 -36.23 13.94
N LEU A 400 9.39 -36.07 14.85
CA LEU A 400 9.47 -35.05 15.92
C LEU A 400 10.64 -35.27 16.90
N GLY A 401 11.17 -36.49 16.98
CA GLY A 401 12.35 -36.80 17.79
C GLY A 401 13.68 -36.57 17.08
N ASP A 402 13.68 -36.21 15.80
CA ASP A 402 14.90 -35.90 15.07
C ASP A 402 15.48 -34.56 15.57
N PRO A 403 16.81 -34.44 15.69
CA PRO A 403 17.42 -33.18 16.10
C PRO A 403 17.16 -32.09 15.06
N LEU A 404 16.72 -30.92 15.52
CA LEU A 404 16.47 -29.76 14.67
C LEU A 404 17.79 -29.09 14.27
N PRO A 405 17.84 -28.42 13.10
CA PRO A 405 19.01 -27.66 12.71
C PRO A 405 19.28 -26.51 13.68
N GLU A 406 20.55 -26.25 13.96
CA GLU A 406 20.97 -25.00 14.63
C GLU A 406 20.76 -23.81 13.68
N LEU A 407 20.15 -22.76 14.20
CA LEU A 407 19.89 -21.51 13.48
C LEU A 407 20.23 -20.32 14.40
N PRO A 408 20.68 -19.17 13.83
CA PRO A 408 20.96 -17.97 14.61
C PRO A 408 19.69 -17.18 15.00
N VAL A 409 18.51 -17.76 14.75
CA VAL A 409 17.20 -17.17 15.01
C VAL A 409 16.30 -18.24 15.67
N PRO A 410 15.24 -17.84 16.39
CA PRO A 410 14.32 -18.79 17.03
C PRO A 410 13.76 -19.82 16.05
N ARG A 411 13.73 -21.08 16.48
CA ARG A 411 13.11 -22.20 15.80
C ARG A 411 11.71 -22.38 16.36
N TRP A 412 10.72 -22.33 15.49
CA TRP A 412 9.36 -22.71 15.82
C TRP A 412 9.08 -24.07 15.20
N VAL A 413 8.31 -24.91 15.87
CA VAL A 413 7.96 -26.23 15.36
C VAL A 413 6.46 -26.37 15.18
N SER A 414 6.09 -26.85 14.01
CA SER A 414 4.74 -27.26 13.65
C SER A 414 4.74 -28.71 13.23
N ALA A 415 3.72 -29.47 13.65
CA ALA A 415 3.48 -30.78 13.07
C ALA A 415 2.73 -30.66 11.74
N LEU A 416 3.18 -31.41 10.74
CA LEU A 416 2.33 -31.74 9.59
C LEU A 416 1.32 -32.81 10.04
N GLY A 417 0.05 -32.44 10.09
CA GLY A 417 -1.06 -33.33 10.44
C GLY A 417 -1.24 -34.46 9.43
N ARG A 418 -2.02 -35.48 9.81
CA ARG A 418 -2.61 -36.39 8.83
C ARG A 418 -3.86 -35.73 8.26
N ALA A 419 -4.11 -35.89 6.97
CA ALA A 419 -5.39 -35.52 6.39
C ALA A 419 -6.52 -36.23 7.17
N PRO A 420 -7.48 -35.50 7.80
CA PRO A 420 -8.63 -36.14 8.43
C PRO A 420 -9.34 -37.09 7.46
N THR A 421 -9.50 -38.34 7.87
CA THR A 421 -10.42 -39.28 7.24
C THR A 421 -11.73 -39.22 8.02
N GLU A 422 -12.64 -38.34 7.62
CA GLU A 422 -14.02 -38.39 8.10
C GLU A 422 -14.85 -39.30 7.19
N THR A 423 -15.88 -39.92 7.76
CA THR A 423 -16.78 -40.91 7.15
C THR A 423 -17.21 -40.55 5.72
N GLY A 424 -16.45 -41.03 4.73
CA GLY A 424 -16.78 -40.89 3.30
C GLY A 424 -16.12 -39.71 2.57
N SER A 425 -15.32 -38.85 3.21
CA SER A 425 -14.57 -37.79 2.53
C SER A 425 -13.09 -37.76 2.95
N HIS A 426 -12.19 -37.84 1.98
CA HIS A 426 -10.75 -37.67 2.17
C HIS A 426 -10.40 -36.20 1.93
N THR A 427 -9.91 -35.50 2.94
CA THR A 427 -9.33 -34.16 2.73
C THR A 427 -7.99 -34.28 2.01
N HIS A 428 -7.78 -33.47 0.98
CA HIS A 428 -6.52 -33.49 0.23
C HIS A 428 -5.38 -32.73 0.93
N PHE A 429 -5.69 -32.04 2.02
CA PHE A 429 -4.75 -31.16 2.72
C PHE A 429 -4.50 -31.59 4.16
N ALA A 430 -3.22 -31.76 4.49
CA ALA A 430 -2.75 -31.95 5.85
C ALA A 430 -2.73 -30.59 6.59
N PRO A 431 -3.37 -30.47 7.77
CA PRO A 431 -3.28 -29.27 8.57
C PRO A 431 -1.85 -29.08 9.09
N ILE A 432 -1.42 -27.83 9.27
CA ILE A 432 -0.13 -27.47 9.86
C ILE A 432 -0.35 -26.94 11.27
N GLY A 433 0.40 -27.48 12.24
CA GLY A 433 0.36 -27.10 13.65
C GLY A 433 -0.11 -28.24 14.55
N PHE A 434 0.19 -28.11 15.83
CA PHE A 434 -0.30 -29.02 16.88
C PHE A 434 -1.70 -28.63 17.33
N LEU A 435 -2.49 -29.60 17.80
CA LEU A 435 -3.77 -29.33 18.46
C LEU A 435 -3.54 -28.79 19.89
N PRO A 436 -4.52 -28.06 20.46
CA PRO A 436 -4.36 -27.42 21.76
C PRO A 436 -4.06 -28.34 22.95
N ASP A 437 -4.40 -29.62 22.86
CA ASP A 437 -4.17 -30.66 23.86
C ASP A 437 -2.83 -31.38 23.68
N GLU A 438 -2.18 -31.23 22.52
CA GLU A 438 -0.91 -31.86 22.24
C GLU A 438 0.24 -31.18 22.99
N ARG A 439 1.12 -31.99 23.57
CA ARG A 439 2.30 -31.55 24.31
C ARG A 439 3.54 -32.24 23.73
N PRO A 440 4.00 -31.83 22.53
CA PRO A 440 5.16 -32.44 21.91
C PRO A 440 6.43 -32.12 22.72
N GLU A 441 7.26 -33.12 22.93
CA GLU A 441 8.60 -32.95 23.50
C GLU A 441 9.59 -32.68 22.36
N VAL A 442 9.82 -31.39 22.07
CA VAL A 442 10.73 -30.95 21.00
C VAL A 442 11.58 -29.81 21.53
N ASP A 443 12.89 -29.86 21.25
CA ASP A 443 13.84 -28.80 21.60
C ASP A 443 13.72 -27.61 20.63
N ALA A 444 12.78 -26.71 20.91
CA ALA A 444 12.51 -25.52 20.10
C ALA A 444 12.05 -24.35 20.97
N GLU A 445 12.31 -23.13 20.50
CA GLU A 445 11.98 -21.90 21.22
C GLU A 445 10.46 -21.63 21.25
N ALA A 446 9.71 -22.13 20.26
CA ALA A 446 8.25 -22.13 20.33
C ALA A 446 7.60 -23.30 19.60
N ILE A 447 6.38 -23.63 20.02
CA ILE A 447 5.51 -24.59 19.35
C ILE A 447 4.28 -23.88 18.77
N VAL A 448 3.99 -24.14 17.50
CA VAL A 448 2.83 -23.59 16.82
C VAL A 448 1.62 -24.49 17.04
N VAL A 449 0.63 -23.93 17.72
CA VAL A 449 -0.66 -24.56 17.99
C VAL A 449 -1.69 -23.99 17.02
N ARG A 450 -2.33 -24.88 16.28
CA ARG A 450 -3.41 -24.55 15.36
C ARG A 450 -4.72 -24.43 16.12
N VAL A 451 -5.37 -23.28 16.00
CA VAL A 451 -6.72 -23.05 16.56
C VAL A 451 -7.73 -23.24 15.44
N GLU A 452 -8.43 -24.37 15.44
CA GLU A 452 -9.38 -24.73 14.39
C GLU A 452 -10.54 -23.72 14.28
N PRO A 453 -11.18 -23.62 13.09
CA PRO A 453 -12.23 -22.63 12.82
C PRO A 453 -13.39 -22.59 13.82
N ASP A 454 -13.74 -23.73 14.39
CA ASP A 454 -14.85 -23.95 15.32
C ASP A 454 -14.48 -23.76 16.80
N VAL A 455 -13.20 -23.52 17.09
CA VAL A 455 -12.69 -23.40 18.47
C VAL A 455 -12.34 -21.94 18.79
N ASP A 456 -13.06 -21.30 19.71
CA ASP A 456 -12.85 -19.88 20.11
C ASP A 456 -11.41 -19.59 20.59
N PRO A 457 -10.68 -18.60 20.01
CA PRO A 457 -9.29 -18.35 20.38
C PRO A 457 -9.18 -17.85 21.82
N ARG A 458 -10.22 -17.20 22.36
CA ARG A 458 -10.26 -16.68 23.74
C ARG A 458 -10.28 -17.79 24.78
N ILE A 459 -10.65 -19.01 24.39
CA ILE A 459 -10.62 -20.18 25.26
C ILE A 459 -9.25 -20.87 25.16
N VAL A 460 -8.71 -21.02 23.95
CA VAL A 460 -7.47 -21.78 23.73
C VAL A 460 -6.23 -20.98 24.10
N VAL A 461 -6.10 -19.74 23.65
CA VAL A 461 -4.87 -18.94 23.80
C VAL A 461 -4.43 -18.81 25.26
N PRO A 462 -5.32 -18.55 26.25
CA PRO A 462 -4.92 -18.48 27.65
C PRO A 462 -4.33 -19.78 28.22
N THR A 463 -4.61 -20.93 27.60
CA THR A 463 -4.13 -22.25 28.04
C THR A 463 -2.76 -22.63 27.50
N LEU A 464 -2.25 -21.93 26.48
CA LEU A 464 -1.02 -22.30 25.78
C LEU A 464 0.24 -22.00 26.61
N GLY A 465 0.21 -20.92 27.39
CA GLY A 465 1.38 -20.46 28.16
C GLY A 465 2.50 -19.87 27.28
N PRO A 466 3.59 -19.37 27.90
CA PRO A 466 4.71 -18.76 27.17
C PRO A 466 5.43 -19.76 26.25
N GLY A 467 6.02 -19.28 25.15
CA GLY A 467 6.70 -20.15 24.17
C GLY A 467 5.74 -20.89 23.25
N ARG A 468 4.49 -20.44 23.13
CA ARG A 468 3.51 -20.96 22.17
C ARG A 468 3.10 -19.88 21.18
N VAL A 469 2.76 -20.34 19.98
CA VAL A 469 2.20 -19.52 18.91
C VAL A 469 0.82 -20.05 18.57
N ALA A 470 -0.20 -19.22 18.63
CA ALA A 470 -1.54 -19.57 18.19
C ALA A 470 -1.73 -19.21 16.72
N LEU A 471 -1.74 -20.20 15.84
CA LEU A 471 -2.12 -20.03 14.44
C LEU A 471 -3.64 -20.15 14.32
N VAL A 472 -4.33 -19.01 14.32
CA VAL A 472 -5.79 -18.91 14.30
C VAL A 472 -6.30 -19.06 12.88
N VAL A 473 -7.02 -20.14 12.64
CA VAL A 473 -7.60 -20.45 11.34
C VAL A 473 -8.88 -19.65 11.17
N LEU A 474 -9.01 -18.95 10.04
CA LEU A 474 -10.24 -18.24 9.69
C LEU A 474 -11.38 -19.23 9.36
N PRO A 475 -12.65 -18.80 9.51
CA PRO A 475 -13.79 -19.64 9.22
C PRO A 475 -13.75 -20.18 7.78
N ARG A 476 -14.17 -21.42 7.61
CA ARG A 476 -14.25 -22.10 6.32
C ARG A 476 -15.43 -23.07 6.32
N ALA A 477 -15.94 -23.36 5.13
CA ALA A 477 -16.88 -24.45 4.92
C ALA A 477 -16.10 -25.74 4.57
N GLY A 478 -16.81 -26.79 4.17
CA GLY A 478 -16.20 -28.02 3.65
C GLY A 478 -15.49 -27.82 2.31
N GLU A 479 -14.88 -28.89 1.79
CA GLU A 479 -14.23 -28.87 0.48
C GLU A 479 -15.21 -28.44 -0.63
N SER A 480 -14.73 -27.66 -1.58
CA SER A 480 -15.43 -27.03 -2.70
C SER A 480 -16.63 -26.15 -2.31
N ARG A 481 -16.77 -25.76 -1.04
CA ARG A 481 -17.82 -24.84 -0.56
C ARG A 481 -17.21 -23.50 -0.18
N CYS A 482 -17.74 -22.44 -0.77
CA CYS A 482 -17.36 -21.08 -0.38
C CYS A 482 -17.85 -20.77 1.04
N PHE A 483 -16.99 -20.13 1.84
CA PHE A 483 -17.38 -19.46 3.07
C PHE A 483 -17.28 -17.95 2.87
N ASP A 484 -18.43 -17.29 2.76
CA ASP A 484 -18.59 -15.88 2.42
C ASP A 484 -19.28 -15.05 3.52
N ASP A 485 -19.39 -15.59 4.73
CA ASP A 485 -19.98 -14.90 5.88
C ASP A 485 -18.97 -13.95 6.55
N ASP A 486 -18.96 -12.70 6.07
CA ASP A 486 -18.12 -11.63 6.59
C ASP A 486 -18.34 -11.33 8.09
N ALA A 487 -19.55 -11.57 8.63
CA ALA A 487 -19.83 -11.34 10.05
C ALA A 487 -19.16 -12.40 10.93
N SER A 488 -19.19 -13.66 10.51
CA SER A 488 -18.46 -14.75 11.17
C SER A 488 -16.94 -14.54 11.10
N VAL A 489 -16.41 -14.09 9.95
CA VAL A 489 -14.97 -13.75 9.84
C VAL A 489 -14.61 -12.58 10.77
N GLU A 490 -15.42 -11.51 10.81
CA GLU A 490 -15.22 -10.38 11.70
C GLU A 490 -15.19 -10.82 13.18
N GLN A 491 -16.19 -11.60 13.62
CA GLN A 491 -16.25 -12.10 15.00
C GLN A 491 -15.04 -12.97 15.36
N ARG A 492 -14.61 -13.84 14.44
CA ARG A 492 -13.42 -14.69 14.65
C ARG A 492 -12.16 -13.88 14.85
N VAL A 493 -11.96 -12.88 14.00
CA VAL A 493 -10.79 -11.99 14.02
C VAL A 493 -10.78 -11.10 15.26
N GLN A 494 -11.95 -10.59 15.67
CA GLN A 494 -12.14 -9.88 16.92
C GLN A 494 -11.76 -10.75 18.14
N ALA A 495 -12.23 -12.00 18.17
CA ALA A 495 -11.88 -12.93 19.24
C ALA A 495 -10.37 -13.22 19.31
N ALA A 496 -9.71 -13.34 18.16
CA ALA A 496 -8.25 -13.48 18.08
C ALA A 496 -7.52 -12.23 18.60
N PHE A 497 -8.00 -11.03 18.25
CA PHE A 497 -7.44 -9.77 18.73
C PHE A 497 -7.49 -9.67 20.26
N LEU A 498 -8.65 -9.93 20.88
CA LEU A 498 -8.79 -9.90 22.34
C LEU A 498 -7.87 -10.93 23.00
N ALA A 499 -7.84 -12.15 22.47
CA ALA A 499 -6.95 -13.19 22.97
C ALA A 499 -5.48 -12.76 22.94
N ALA A 500 -5.04 -12.07 21.89
CA ALA A 500 -3.67 -11.54 21.78
C ALA A 500 -3.37 -10.41 22.77
N VAL A 501 -4.30 -9.47 22.94
CA VAL A 501 -4.17 -8.35 23.91
C VAL A 501 -4.10 -8.87 25.34
N GLU A 502 -4.97 -9.82 25.70
CA GLU A 502 -5.07 -10.37 27.05
C GLU A 502 -3.92 -11.33 27.39
N ASN A 503 -3.20 -11.85 26.38
CA ASN A 503 -2.13 -12.85 26.55
C ASN A 503 -0.86 -12.44 25.79
N PRO A 504 -0.17 -11.35 26.19
CA PRO A 504 0.99 -10.82 25.46
C PRO A 504 2.20 -11.77 25.39
N GLY A 505 2.21 -12.84 26.20
CA GLY A 505 3.22 -13.90 26.14
C GLY A 505 2.98 -14.97 25.06
N VAL A 506 1.87 -14.90 24.35
CA VAL A 506 1.51 -15.82 23.26
C VAL A 506 1.43 -15.04 21.95
N THR A 507 2.22 -15.44 20.96
CA THR A 507 2.12 -14.84 19.63
C THR A 507 0.87 -15.37 18.93
N VAL A 508 -0.03 -14.49 18.52
CA VAL A 508 -1.25 -14.87 17.79
C VAL A 508 -1.13 -14.46 16.33
N ILE A 509 -1.30 -15.41 15.41
CA ILE A 509 -1.16 -15.20 13.96
C ILE A 509 -2.44 -15.62 13.27
N LEU A 510 -3.00 -14.76 12.42
CA LEU A 510 -4.11 -15.13 11.54
C LEU A 510 -3.58 -15.94 10.35
N ASP A 511 -4.23 -17.06 10.05
CA ASP A 511 -3.75 -18.00 9.02
C ASP A 511 -3.97 -17.51 7.57
N THR A 512 -4.81 -16.50 7.35
CA THR A 512 -5.23 -16.06 6.02
C THR A 512 -5.48 -14.54 6.04
N THR A 513 -4.76 -13.79 5.21
CA THR A 513 -4.92 -12.32 5.13
C THR A 513 -5.80 -11.90 3.96
N VAL A 514 -5.58 -12.49 2.80
CA VAL A 514 -6.33 -12.24 1.57
C VAL A 514 -7.19 -13.47 1.27
N ASP A 515 -8.38 -13.27 0.72
CA ASP A 515 -9.26 -14.31 0.22
C ASP A 515 -8.47 -15.42 -0.48
N HIS A 516 -8.89 -16.65 -0.26
CA HIS A 516 -8.14 -17.81 -0.70
C HIS A 516 -9.03 -18.77 -1.45
N ASP A 517 -8.75 -18.96 -2.74
CA ASP A 517 -9.50 -19.81 -3.66
C ASP A 517 -8.54 -20.71 -4.47
N ARG A 518 -7.88 -21.64 -3.78
CA ARG A 518 -7.06 -22.67 -4.45
C ARG A 518 -6.88 -23.97 -3.67
N GLY A 519 -7.49 -24.10 -2.50
CA GLY A 519 -7.22 -25.20 -1.56
C GLY A 519 -8.44 -26.01 -1.18
N TYR A 520 -9.37 -26.28 -2.10
CA TYR A 520 -10.69 -26.84 -1.81
C TYR A 520 -11.51 -26.06 -0.76
N PHE A 521 -10.99 -25.04 -0.08
CA PHE A 521 -11.74 -24.25 0.91
C PHE A 521 -11.76 -22.77 0.48
N PRO A 522 -12.54 -22.40 -0.56
CA PRO A 522 -12.75 -21.00 -0.91
C PRO A 522 -13.32 -20.26 0.29
N ARG A 523 -12.71 -19.15 0.68
CA ARG A 523 -13.16 -18.38 1.86
C ARG A 523 -12.76 -16.92 1.81
N HIS A 524 -13.57 -16.10 2.48
CA HIS A 524 -13.26 -14.71 2.77
C HIS A 524 -12.18 -14.56 3.86
N ALA A 525 -11.40 -13.48 3.78
CA ALA A 525 -10.38 -13.11 4.75
C ALA A 525 -10.51 -11.63 5.17
N LEU A 526 -9.38 -10.96 5.45
CA LEU A 526 -9.35 -9.53 5.75
C LEU A 526 -9.47 -8.68 4.49
N LEU A 527 -8.86 -9.13 3.39
CA LEU A 527 -8.86 -8.46 2.09
C LEU A 527 -9.44 -9.38 1.02
N ASP A 528 -10.14 -8.82 0.05
CA ASP A 528 -10.56 -9.57 -1.13
C ASP A 528 -9.40 -9.84 -2.11
N ARG A 529 -9.63 -10.61 -3.18
CA ARG A 529 -8.60 -10.91 -4.21
C ARG A 529 -8.20 -9.70 -5.07
N ARG A 530 -8.88 -8.55 -4.93
CA ARG A 530 -8.49 -7.26 -5.51
C ARG A 530 -7.64 -6.44 -4.52
N GLY A 531 -7.46 -6.89 -3.29
CA GLY A 531 -6.74 -6.17 -2.25
C GLY A 531 -7.61 -5.15 -1.51
N ASN A 532 -8.93 -5.19 -1.70
CA ASN A 532 -9.86 -4.29 -1.03
C ASN A 532 -10.18 -4.81 0.38
N PRO A 533 -10.29 -3.91 1.37
CA PRO A 533 -10.61 -4.29 2.74
C PRO A 533 -12.03 -4.86 2.87
N ARG A 534 -12.16 -5.89 3.69
CA ARG A 534 -13.45 -6.45 4.13
C ARG A 534 -13.82 -5.96 5.52
N ARG A 535 -15.04 -6.27 5.94
CA ARG A 535 -15.59 -5.88 7.25
C ARG A 535 -14.66 -6.23 8.43
N ALA A 536 -14.05 -7.41 8.42
CA ALA A 536 -13.09 -7.85 9.44
C ALA A 536 -11.84 -6.95 9.52
N PHE A 537 -11.31 -6.49 8.38
CA PHE A 537 -10.18 -5.57 8.33
C PHE A 537 -10.53 -4.24 9.00
N HIS A 538 -11.65 -3.62 8.61
CA HIS A 538 -12.09 -2.36 9.20
C HIS A 538 -12.32 -2.49 10.72
N SER A 539 -12.83 -3.63 11.19
CA SER A 539 -12.98 -3.87 12.62
C SER A 539 -11.64 -3.89 13.34
N LEU A 540 -10.65 -4.60 12.81
CA LEU A 540 -9.32 -4.63 13.40
C LEU A 540 -8.69 -3.25 13.43
N VAL A 541 -8.75 -2.52 12.32
CA VAL A 541 -8.23 -1.14 12.25
C VAL A 541 -8.87 -0.24 13.32
N ARG A 542 -10.18 -0.38 13.57
CA ARG A 542 -10.86 0.35 14.67
C ARG A 542 -10.39 -0.10 16.05
N TRP A 543 -10.27 -1.41 16.28
CA TRP A 543 -9.91 -1.97 17.59
C TRP A 543 -8.47 -1.70 17.98
N SER A 544 -7.55 -1.88 17.04
CA SER A 544 -6.14 -1.59 17.25
C SER A 544 -5.90 -0.10 17.55
N ARG A 545 -6.79 0.82 17.13
CA ARG A 545 -6.73 2.24 17.52
C ARG A 545 -7.27 2.48 18.94
N ALA A 546 -8.32 1.76 19.33
CA ALA A 546 -8.95 1.88 20.65
C ALA A 546 -8.13 1.25 21.78
N ALA A 547 -7.23 0.30 21.46
CA ALA A 547 -6.39 -0.39 22.44
C ALA A 547 -5.17 0.43 22.92
N ARG A 548 -5.05 1.71 22.51
CA ARG A 548 -3.95 2.61 22.86
C ARG A 548 -4.12 3.28 24.21
#